data_AF-A0A399EKI0-F1
#
_entry.id   AF-A0A399EKI0-F1
#
_cell.length_a   1.000
_cell.length_b   1.000
_cell.length_c   1.000
_cell.angle_alpha   90.00
_cell.angle_beta   90.00
_cell.angle_gamma   90.00
#
_symmetry.space_group_name_H-M   'P 1'
#
loop_
_entity.id
_entity.type
_entity.pdbx_description
1 polymer ?
#
loop_
_entity_poly.entity_id
_entity_poly.type
_entity_poly.pdbx_seq_one_letter_code
_entity_poly.pdbx_strand_id
1 'polypeptide(L)'
;MPFVYHYYRHRIPIWAYLDATVPGIAIGVAAGRLGNIMNGSDTVGRLTQWPIGFTWPEWARGFPGVCPGIQDISEVARCAPEALVRGPVHFTQLYGVLIGLALFLLSLHWLRQNRAFGYVFWQFVLWYSLLRSVFEETFRLNPLWLRVYLNEQAGVGFFTATQIVSIPLILLALFLLPRFNKPRTAPTKPSPGRKAK
;
A
#
# COMPACT_ATOMS: atom_id res chain seq x y z
N MET A 1 11.34 -19.05 -5.28
CA MET A 1 11.72 -20.32 -5.94
C MET A 1 10.96 -20.63 -7.23
N PRO A 2 9.61 -20.52 -7.35
CA PRO A 2 8.91 -20.88 -8.60
C PRO A 2 9.23 -19.97 -9.81
N PHE A 3 9.40 -18.66 -9.60
CA PHE A 3 9.74 -17.72 -10.68
C PHE A 3 11.14 -17.95 -11.26
N VAL A 4 12.10 -18.32 -10.40
CA VAL A 4 13.47 -18.67 -10.82
C VAL A 4 13.44 -19.98 -11.62
N TYR A 5 12.71 -20.99 -11.13
CA TYR A 5 12.52 -22.26 -11.85
C TYR A 5 11.90 -22.06 -13.25
N HIS A 6 10.84 -21.27 -13.36
CA HIS A 6 10.22 -20.98 -14.67
C HIS A 6 11.10 -20.12 -15.58
N TYR A 7 11.93 -19.23 -15.04
CA TYR A 7 12.93 -18.52 -15.84
C TYR A 7 13.92 -19.50 -16.50
N TYR A 8 14.43 -20.47 -15.75
CA TYR A 8 15.34 -21.48 -16.30
C TYR A 8 14.66 -22.45 -17.26
N ARG A 9 13.41 -22.84 -17.00
CA ARG A 9 12.68 -23.81 -17.83
C ARG A 9 12.03 -23.21 -19.08
N HIS A 10 11.49 -22.00 -19.00
CA HIS A 10 10.69 -21.37 -20.06
C HIS A 10 11.27 -20.05 -20.60
N ARG A 11 12.40 -19.57 -20.07
CA ARG A 11 13.09 -18.34 -20.51
C ARG A 11 12.22 -17.07 -20.46
N ILE A 12 11.14 -17.08 -19.66
CA ILE A 12 10.29 -15.91 -19.44
C ILE A 12 10.98 -15.01 -18.39
N PRO A 13 11.20 -13.71 -18.65
CA PRO A 13 11.88 -12.84 -17.70
C PRO A 13 11.09 -12.71 -16.40
N ILE A 14 11.79 -12.71 -15.26
CA ILE A 14 11.19 -12.59 -13.91
C ILE A 14 10.26 -11.37 -13.82
N TRP A 15 10.64 -10.27 -14.47
CA TRP A 15 9.86 -9.04 -14.53
C TRP A 15 8.47 -9.20 -15.14
N ALA A 16 8.28 -10.14 -16.08
CA ALA A 16 6.97 -10.42 -16.66
C ALA A 16 6.01 -11.04 -15.62
N TYR A 17 6.55 -11.89 -14.75
CA TYR A 17 5.77 -12.45 -13.64
C TYR A 17 5.41 -11.38 -12.62
N LEU A 18 6.39 -10.54 -12.24
CA LEU A 18 6.15 -9.45 -11.31
C LEU A 18 5.05 -8.52 -11.81
N ASP A 19 5.15 -8.05 -13.07
CA ASP A 19 4.12 -7.22 -13.70
C ASP A 19 2.73 -7.90 -13.70
N ALA A 20 2.67 -9.21 -13.99
CA ALA A 20 1.42 -9.95 -14.01
C ALA A 20 0.77 -10.12 -12.62
N THR A 21 1.56 -10.14 -11.56
CA THR A 21 1.02 -10.25 -10.18
C THR A 21 0.45 -8.94 -9.64
N VAL A 22 0.83 -7.79 -10.19
CA VAL A 22 0.48 -6.46 -9.64
C VAL A 22 -1.02 -6.26 -9.44
N PRO A 23 -1.92 -6.57 -10.40
CA PRO A 23 -3.36 -6.39 -10.19
C PRO A 23 -3.89 -7.22 -9.01
N GLY A 24 -3.38 -8.44 -8.84
CA GLY A 24 -3.73 -9.30 -7.71
C GLY A 24 -3.26 -8.72 -6.37
N ILE A 25 -2.05 -8.15 -6.33
CA ILE A 25 -1.55 -7.45 -5.14
C ILE A 25 -2.44 -6.25 -4.81
N ALA A 26 -2.82 -5.45 -5.80
CA ALA A 26 -3.67 -4.27 -5.60
C ALA A 26 -5.06 -4.64 -5.03
N ILE A 27 -5.68 -5.71 -5.56
CA ILE A 27 -6.91 -6.28 -4.99
C ILE A 27 -6.67 -6.75 -3.55
N GLY A 28 -5.56 -7.45 -3.29
CA GLY A 28 -5.20 -7.91 -1.95
C GLY A 28 -5.08 -6.76 -0.94
N VAL A 29 -4.51 -5.62 -1.35
CA VAL A 29 -4.46 -4.40 -0.54
C VAL A 29 -5.88 -3.90 -0.22
N ALA A 30 -6.74 -3.76 -1.23
CA ALA A 30 -8.11 -3.28 -1.02
C ALA A 30 -8.93 -4.25 -0.14
N ALA A 31 -8.85 -5.55 -0.41
CA ALA A 31 -9.57 -6.58 0.34
C ALA A 31 -9.09 -6.68 1.79
N GLY A 32 -7.78 -6.61 2.03
CA GLY A 32 -7.24 -6.60 3.40
C GLY A 32 -7.71 -5.38 4.20
N ARG A 33 -7.73 -4.20 3.55
CA ARG A 33 -8.25 -2.97 4.18
C ARG A 33 -9.75 -3.03 4.43
N LEU A 34 -10.53 -3.63 3.53
CA LEU A 34 -11.95 -3.89 3.73
C LEU A 34 -12.18 -4.87 4.90
N GLY A 35 -11.36 -5.90 5.00
CA GLY A 35 -11.36 -6.82 6.14
C GLY A 35 -11.14 -6.09 7.47
N ASN A 36 -10.22 -5.12 7.52
CA ASN A 36 -10.00 -4.30 8.71
C ASN A 36 -11.22 -3.44 9.07
N ILE A 37 -11.99 -2.96 8.08
CA ILE A 37 -13.24 -2.24 8.30
C ILE A 37 -14.29 -3.18 8.90
N MET A 38 -14.45 -4.37 8.30
CA MET A 38 -15.44 -5.37 8.73
C MET A 38 -15.15 -5.95 10.12
N ASN A 39 -13.87 -6.22 10.40
CA ASN A 39 -13.43 -6.75 11.69
C ASN A 39 -13.42 -5.68 12.78
N GLY A 40 -13.45 -4.41 12.39
CA GLY A 40 -13.33 -3.32 13.32
C GLY A 40 -11.98 -3.34 14.07
N SER A 41 -10.85 -3.59 13.39
CA SER A 41 -9.54 -3.71 14.07
C SER A 41 -8.33 -3.03 13.38
N ASP A 42 -7.32 -2.74 14.20
CA ASP A 42 -5.87 -2.65 13.90
C ASP A 42 -5.31 -1.58 12.92
N THR A 43 -6.13 -0.62 12.45
CA THR A 43 -5.63 0.41 11.50
C THR A 43 -6.37 1.75 11.58
N VAL A 44 -6.80 2.18 12.76
CA VAL A 44 -7.52 3.46 12.91
C VAL A 44 -6.63 4.66 12.61
N GLY A 45 -7.27 5.71 12.14
CA GLY A 45 -6.64 7.01 12.01
C GLY A 45 -6.51 7.70 13.37
N ARG A 46 -5.71 8.76 13.38
CA ARG A 46 -5.63 9.69 14.51
C ARG A 46 -6.93 10.46 14.63
N LEU A 47 -7.21 10.93 15.84
CA LEU A 47 -8.30 11.85 16.13
C LEU A 47 -8.13 13.14 15.32
N THR A 48 -9.23 13.65 14.79
CA THR A 48 -9.23 14.87 13.98
C THR A 48 -10.48 15.71 14.27
N GLN A 49 -10.30 17.03 14.23
CA GLN A 49 -11.40 17.99 14.27
C GLN A 49 -11.85 18.43 12.88
N TRP A 50 -11.29 17.82 11.82
CA TRP A 50 -11.68 18.14 10.45
C TRP A 50 -13.08 17.61 10.13
N PRO A 51 -13.82 18.26 9.20
CA PRO A 51 -15.16 17.85 8.82
C PRO A 51 -15.22 16.46 8.14
N ILE A 52 -14.08 15.94 7.69
CA ILE A 52 -13.95 14.59 7.12
C ILE A 52 -13.77 13.49 8.17
N GLY A 53 -13.76 13.85 9.46
CA GLY A 53 -13.62 12.90 10.54
C GLY A 53 -14.82 11.94 10.61
N PHE A 54 -14.54 10.66 10.74
CA PHE A 54 -15.53 9.60 10.84
C PHE A 54 -15.67 9.15 12.29
N THR A 55 -16.90 9.06 12.77
CA THR A 55 -17.20 8.50 14.10
C THR A 55 -17.85 7.14 13.92
N TRP A 56 -17.24 6.12 14.53
CA TRP A 56 -17.81 4.77 14.52
C TRP A 56 -19.15 4.75 15.26
N PRO A 57 -20.16 4.05 14.72
CA PRO A 57 -21.46 3.96 15.37
C PRO A 57 -21.38 3.06 16.61
N GLU A 58 -22.26 3.27 17.59
CA GLU A 58 -22.22 2.57 18.89
C GLU A 58 -22.36 1.04 18.77
N TRP A 59 -23.01 0.56 17.70
CA TRP A 59 -23.13 -0.88 17.43
C TRP A 59 -21.81 -1.52 16.95
N ALA A 60 -20.83 -0.73 16.51
CA ALA A 60 -19.54 -1.22 16.04
C ALA A 60 -18.64 -1.62 17.23
N ARG A 61 -18.74 -2.87 17.65
CA ARG A 61 -18.05 -3.39 18.84
C ARG A 61 -16.51 -3.44 18.72
N GLY A 62 -15.96 -3.49 17.50
CA GLY A 62 -14.51 -3.53 17.29
C GLY A 62 -13.81 -2.17 17.50
N PHE A 63 -14.54 -1.06 17.33
CA PHE A 63 -14.00 0.29 17.43
C PHE A 63 -14.98 1.23 18.14
N PRO A 64 -15.12 1.17 19.47
CA PRO A 64 -16.02 2.10 20.14
C PRO A 64 -15.45 3.55 20.22
N GLY A 65 -14.50 3.92 19.37
CA GLY A 65 -13.83 5.24 19.33
C GLY A 65 -12.34 5.13 19.65
N VAL A 66 -11.61 6.24 19.62
CA VAL A 66 -10.20 6.31 20.04
C VAL A 66 -10.10 7.24 21.25
N CYS A 67 -9.33 6.85 22.26
CA CYS A 67 -9.12 7.67 23.45
C CYS A 67 -8.17 8.84 23.14
N PRO A 68 -8.46 10.07 23.63
CA PRO A 68 -7.52 11.18 23.54
C PRO A 68 -6.19 10.83 24.23
N GLY A 69 -5.07 11.28 23.65
CA GLY A 69 -3.75 11.14 24.25
C GLY A 69 -3.01 9.83 23.98
N ILE A 70 -3.61 8.87 23.27
CA ILE A 70 -2.86 7.69 22.79
C ILE A 70 -2.12 8.02 21.49
N GLN A 71 -0.86 7.57 21.38
CA GLN A 71 -0.06 7.72 20.16
C GLN A 71 0.22 6.41 19.43
N ASP A 72 -0.11 5.28 20.08
CA ASP A 72 0.02 3.94 19.56
C ASP A 72 -1.28 3.15 19.78
N ILE A 73 -1.66 2.36 18.78
CA ILE A 73 -2.83 1.48 18.82
C ILE A 73 -2.64 0.32 19.81
N SER A 74 -1.40 -0.05 20.14
CA SER A 74 -1.09 -1.06 21.15
C SER A 74 -1.51 -0.64 22.57
N GLU A 75 -1.63 0.67 22.81
CA GLU A 75 -2.02 1.24 24.10
C GLU A 75 -3.54 1.32 24.30
N VAL A 76 -4.35 0.94 23.31
CA VAL A 76 -5.82 0.96 23.38
C VAL A 76 -6.34 0.12 24.56
N ALA A 77 -5.66 -0.97 24.91
CA ALA A 77 -6.02 -1.80 26.06
C ALA A 77 -5.87 -1.08 27.41
N ARG A 78 -5.07 -0.01 27.51
CA ARG A 78 -4.89 0.76 28.75
C ARG A 78 -6.06 1.70 29.05
N CYS A 79 -6.82 2.09 28.03
CA CYS A 79 -7.80 3.16 28.14
C CYS A 79 -9.28 2.71 28.03
N ALA A 80 -9.57 1.42 27.84
CA ALA A 80 -10.91 0.88 28.08
C ALA A 80 -10.99 -0.65 28.25
N PRO A 81 -11.45 -1.13 29.43
CA PRO A 81 -12.10 -2.43 29.58
C PRO A 81 -13.63 -2.40 29.33
N GLU A 82 -14.35 -1.26 29.50
CA GLU A 82 -15.83 -1.25 29.42
C GLU A 82 -16.52 -0.07 28.71
N ALA A 83 -15.85 1.03 28.33
CA ALA A 83 -16.53 2.12 27.59
C ALA A 83 -15.51 2.96 26.79
N LEU A 84 -15.39 2.69 25.49
CA LEU A 84 -14.72 3.57 24.55
C LEU A 84 -15.74 4.56 23.99
N VAL A 85 -15.42 5.86 24.00
CA VAL A 85 -15.46 6.87 22.89
C VAL A 85 -14.48 8.00 23.30
N ARG A 86 -13.85 8.80 22.42
CA ARG A 86 -14.46 9.99 21.78
C ARG A 86 -13.54 10.63 20.74
N GLY A 87 -14.08 10.71 19.52
CA GLY A 87 -13.79 11.76 18.57
C GLY A 87 -13.82 11.27 17.13
N PRO A 88 -14.10 12.17 16.17
CA PRO A 88 -13.95 11.84 14.76
C PRO A 88 -12.51 11.41 14.49
N VAL A 89 -12.32 10.29 13.80
CA VAL A 89 -10.99 9.82 13.36
C VAL A 89 -10.88 9.94 11.85
N HIS A 90 -9.65 10.06 11.35
CA HIS A 90 -9.43 9.85 9.92
C HIS A 90 -9.78 8.41 9.54
N PHE A 91 -10.60 8.22 8.51
CA PHE A 91 -11.01 6.88 8.08
C PHE A 91 -9.93 6.24 7.19
N THR A 92 -8.75 6.02 7.77
CA THR A 92 -7.54 5.54 7.06
C THR A 92 -7.73 4.18 6.40
N GLN A 93 -8.61 3.33 6.93
CA GLN A 93 -8.96 2.07 6.29
C GLN A 93 -9.65 2.29 4.95
N LEU A 94 -10.58 3.25 4.88
CA LEU A 94 -11.22 3.63 3.64
C LEU A 94 -10.20 4.23 2.66
N TYR A 95 -9.26 5.06 3.15
CA TYR A 95 -8.17 5.56 2.31
C TYR A 95 -7.36 4.40 1.71
N GLY A 96 -7.03 3.38 2.52
CA GLY A 96 -6.34 2.17 2.05
C GLY A 96 -7.13 1.37 1.01
N VAL A 97 -8.46 1.24 1.17
CA VAL A 97 -9.33 0.60 0.16
C VAL A 97 -9.29 1.39 -1.14
N LEU A 98 -9.46 2.71 -1.08
CA LEU A 98 -9.44 3.60 -2.25
C LEU A 98 -8.09 3.56 -2.96
N ILE A 99 -6.99 3.55 -2.21
CA ILE A 99 -5.63 3.39 -2.76
C ILE A 99 -5.50 2.05 -3.48
N GLY A 100 -5.95 0.94 -2.87
CA GLY A 100 -5.92 -0.38 -3.49
C GLY A 100 -6.72 -0.45 -4.80
N LEU A 101 -7.94 0.12 -4.80
CA LEU A 101 -8.78 0.19 -6.00
C LEU A 101 -8.17 1.07 -7.09
N ALA A 102 -7.63 2.24 -6.73
CA ALA A 102 -6.95 3.13 -7.67
C ALA A 102 -5.73 2.44 -8.31
N LEU A 103 -4.91 1.76 -7.49
CA LEU A 103 -3.76 1.00 -7.98
C LEU A 103 -4.17 -0.20 -8.84
N PHE A 104 -5.30 -0.84 -8.54
CA PHE A 104 -5.83 -1.90 -9.39
C PHE A 104 -6.16 -1.35 -10.78
N LEU A 105 -6.95 -0.27 -10.87
CA LEU A 105 -7.30 0.34 -12.15
C LEU A 105 -6.07 0.86 -12.91
N LEU A 106 -5.13 1.51 -12.21
CA LEU A 106 -3.88 1.96 -12.79
C LEU A 106 -3.02 0.79 -13.29
N SER A 107 -2.96 -0.32 -12.56
CA SER A 107 -2.22 -1.51 -12.98
C SER A 107 -2.79 -2.12 -14.26
N LEU A 108 -4.12 -2.17 -14.40
CA LEU A 108 -4.77 -2.62 -15.64
C LEU A 108 -4.45 -1.65 -16.78
N HIS A 109 -4.46 -0.34 -16.51
CA HIS A 109 -4.07 0.66 -17.50
C HIS A 109 -2.62 0.47 -17.96
N TRP A 110 -1.66 0.32 -17.03
CA TRP A 110 -0.24 0.12 -17.35
C TRP A 110 0.03 -1.20 -18.06
N LEU A 111 -0.68 -2.27 -17.73
CA LEU A 111 -0.54 -3.57 -18.42
C LEU A 111 -0.92 -3.50 -19.89
N ARG A 112 -1.87 -2.62 -20.25
CA ARG A 112 -2.28 -2.36 -21.63
C ARG A 112 -1.27 -1.52 -22.40
N GLN A 113 -0.35 -0.85 -21.71
CA GLN A 113 0.73 -0.12 -22.36
C GLN A 113 1.78 -1.12 -22.85
N ASN A 114 2.23 -0.97 -24.09
CA ASN A 114 3.29 -1.82 -24.65
C ASN A 114 4.68 -1.39 -24.12
N ARG A 115 4.88 -1.49 -22.79
CA ARG A 115 6.12 -1.13 -22.08
C ARG A 115 6.88 -2.36 -21.61
N ALA A 116 8.20 -2.26 -21.52
CA ALA A 116 9.08 -3.35 -21.14
C ALA A 116 8.65 -4.01 -19.83
N PHE A 117 8.92 -5.32 -19.71
CA PHE A 117 8.63 -6.07 -18.50
C PHE A 117 9.37 -5.47 -17.31
N GLY A 118 8.64 -5.18 -16.23
CA GLY A 118 9.09 -4.50 -15.02
C GLY A 118 8.51 -3.10 -14.88
N TYR A 119 7.97 -2.52 -15.97
CA TYR A 119 7.37 -1.19 -15.92
C TYR A 119 6.16 -1.13 -14.97
N VAL A 120 5.26 -2.11 -15.05
CA VAL A 120 4.04 -2.13 -14.24
C VAL A 120 4.39 -2.33 -12.76
N PHE A 121 5.32 -3.23 -12.47
CA PHE A 121 5.81 -3.48 -11.12
C PHE A 121 6.42 -2.22 -10.49
N TRP A 122 7.34 -1.55 -11.18
CA TRP A 122 7.98 -0.35 -10.63
C TRP A 122 7.02 0.84 -10.51
N GLN A 123 6.05 0.97 -11.42
CA GLN A 123 4.94 1.93 -11.25
C GLN A 123 4.12 1.63 -10.00
N PHE A 124 3.77 0.36 -9.78
CA PHE A 124 3.07 -0.04 -8.57
C PHE A 124 3.87 0.26 -7.30
N VAL A 125 5.16 -0.11 -7.25
CA VAL A 125 6.03 0.19 -6.11
C VAL A 125 6.08 1.69 -5.82
N LEU A 126 6.26 2.52 -6.86
CA LEU A 126 6.29 3.97 -6.73
C LEU A 126 4.97 4.52 -6.17
N TRP A 127 3.86 4.24 -6.84
CA TRP A 127 2.56 4.81 -6.50
C TRP A 127 2.00 4.25 -5.19
N TYR A 128 2.20 2.97 -4.90
CA TYR A 128 1.82 2.41 -3.61
C TYR A 128 2.61 3.06 -2.47
N SER A 129 3.94 3.20 -2.61
CA SER A 129 4.77 3.84 -1.57
C SER A 129 4.39 5.30 -1.37
N LEU A 130 4.15 6.05 -2.45
CA LEU A 130 3.74 7.45 -2.38
C LEU A 130 2.34 7.60 -1.74
N LEU A 131 1.35 6.88 -2.25
CA LEU A 131 -0.03 6.99 -1.76
C LEU A 131 -0.15 6.54 -0.30
N ARG A 132 0.53 5.45 0.05
CA ARG A 132 0.56 4.94 1.43
C ARG A 132 1.25 5.93 2.37
N SER A 133 2.44 6.43 2.01
CA SER A 133 3.20 7.33 2.89
C SER A 133 2.53 8.70 3.06
N VAL A 134 1.98 9.27 1.99
CA VAL A 134 1.41 10.63 1.99
C VAL A 134 -0.02 10.65 2.52
N PHE A 135 -0.89 9.72 2.08
CA PHE A 135 -2.31 9.77 2.40
C PHE A 135 -2.69 8.83 3.54
N GLU A 136 -2.27 7.57 3.52
CA GLU A 136 -2.73 6.62 4.54
C GLU A 136 -2.01 6.87 5.88
N GLU A 137 -0.69 6.91 5.83
CA GLU A 137 0.16 6.82 7.02
C GLU A 137 0.27 8.16 7.77
N THR A 138 0.17 9.28 7.08
CA THR A 138 0.13 10.64 7.67
C THR A 138 -0.99 10.78 8.70
N PHE A 139 -2.14 10.15 8.42
CA PHE A 139 -3.31 10.19 9.29
C PHE A 139 -3.47 8.94 10.15
N ARG A 140 -2.62 7.92 9.99
CA ARG A 140 -2.74 6.64 10.71
C ARG A 140 -2.24 6.78 12.14
N LEU A 141 -2.90 6.11 13.09
CA LEU A 141 -2.48 6.05 14.49
C LEU A 141 -1.28 5.09 14.69
N ASN A 142 -0.12 5.45 14.14
CA ASN A 142 1.13 4.71 14.31
C ASN A 142 2.15 5.51 15.12
N PRO A 143 3.07 4.83 15.85
CA PRO A 143 4.15 5.51 16.54
C PRO A 143 5.08 6.23 15.55
N LEU A 144 5.46 7.45 15.90
CA LEU A 144 6.40 8.27 15.15
C LEU A 144 7.81 7.87 15.56
N TRP A 145 8.62 7.41 14.61
CA TRP A 145 10.03 7.10 14.86
C TRP A 145 10.84 8.37 15.04
N LEU A 146 10.52 9.41 14.27
CA LEU A 146 11.09 10.74 14.42
C LEU A 146 9.95 11.73 14.70
N ARG A 147 9.87 12.26 15.92
CA ARG A 147 8.82 13.20 16.33
C ARG A 147 9.13 14.63 15.86
N VAL A 148 9.23 14.81 14.54
CA VAL A 148 9.52 16.13 13.95
C VAL A 148 8.26 16.99 13.90
N TYR A 149 7.12 16.38 13.56
CA TYR A 149 5.85 17.09 13.44
C TYR A 149 4.67 16.19 13.83
N LEU A 150 3.88 16.69 14.78
CA LEU A 150 2.63 16.09 15.21
C LEU A 150 1.64 17.21 15.48
N ASN A 151 0.49 17.16 14.82
CA ASN A 151 -0.64 18.03 15.09
C ASN A 151 -1.81 17.17 15.59
N GLU A 152 -2.01 17.19 16.91
CA GLU A 152 -3.06 16.40 17.57
C GLU A 152 -4.47 16.89 17.26
N GLN A 153 -4.66 18.18 16.91
CA GLN A 153 -5.96 18.73 16.53
C GLN A 153 -6.38 18.28 15.12
N ALA A 154 -5.44 18.30 14.19
CA ALA A 154 -5.68 17.88 12.80
C ALA A 154 -5.58 16.36 12.61
N GLY A 155 -4.93 15.64 13.54
CA GLY A 155 -4.67 14.21 13.42
C GLY A 155 -3.57 13.88 12.41
N VAL A 156 -2.56 14.75 12.29
CA VAL A 156 -1.48 14.64 11.29
C VAL A 156 -0.16 14.34 11.98
N GLY A 157 0.52 13.29 11.53
CA GLY A 157 1.88 12.95 12.00
C GLY A 157 2.81 12.61 10.84
N PHE A 158 4.08 13.00 10.95
CA PHE A 158 5.11 12.69 9.96
C PHE A 158 6.24 11.83 10.53
N PHE A 159 6.96 11.13 9.65
CA PHE A 159 8.05 10.22 9.96
C PHE A 159 7.66 9.01 10.83
N THR A 160 6.57 8.35 10.46
CA THR A 160 6.35 6.96 10.89
C THR A 160 7.37 6.01 10.26
N ALA A 161 7.53 4.81 10.83
CA ALA A 161 8.41 3.78 10.27
C ALA A 161 8.14 3.51 8.79
N THR A 162 6.85 3.40 8.42
CA THR A 162 6.42 3.16 7.03
C THR A 162 6.82 4.31 6.11
N GLN A 163 6.70 5.58 6.56
CA GLN A 163 7.11 6.74 5.76
C GLN A 163 8.62 6.74 5.51
N ILE A 164 9.42 6.42 6.54
CA ILE A 164 10.88 6.33 6.42
C ILE A 164 11.28 5.21 5.45
N VAL A 165 10.67 4.03 5.55
CA VAL A 165 10.93 2.90 4.65
C VAL A 165 10.45 3.17 3.22
N SER A 166 9.44 4.01 3.04
CA SER A 166 8.93 4.37 1.71
C SER A 166 9.92 5.24 0.93
N ILE A 167 10.76 6.05 1.59
CA ILE A 167 11.74 6.93 0.94
C ILE A 167 12.72 6.14 0.04
N PRO A 168 13.49 5.14 0.52
CA PRO A 168 14.41 4.40 -0.33
C PRO A 168 13.68 3.63 -1.44
N LEU A 169 12.46 3.14 -1.19
CA LEU A 169 11.65 2.46 -2.21
C LEU A 169 11.23 3.41 -3.33
N ILE A 170 10.81 4.64 -3.00
CA ILE A 170 10.45 5.67 -3.98
C ILE A 170 11.68 6.06 -4.81
N LEU A 171 12.83 6.31 -4.16
CA LEU A 171 14.06 6.65 -4.86
C LEU A 171 14.52 5.53 -5.80
N LEU A 172 14.46 4.28 -5.34
CA LEU A 172 14.79 3.11 -6.14
C LEU A 172 13.85 2.97 -7.34
N ALA A 173 12.55 3.17 -7.14
CA ALA A 173 11.56 3.11 -8.21
C ALA A 173 11.80 4.21 -9.25
N LEU A 174 12.03 5.46 -8.82
CA LEU A 174 12.34 6.59 -9.71
C LEU A 174 13.62 6.35 -10.53
N PHE A 175 14.63 5.74 -9.92
CA PHE A 175 15.87 5.39 -10.62
C PHE A 175 15.70 4.27 -11.65
N LEU A 176 14.84 3.28 -11.37
CA LEU A 176 14.66 2.11 -12.22
C LEU A 176 13.64 2.30 -13.34
N LEU A 177 12.58 3.07 -13.11
CA LEU A 177 11.48 3.26 -14.07
C LEU A 177 11.93 3.69 -15.48
N PRO A 178 12.89 4.62 -15.63
CA PRO A 178 13.38 5.04 -16.95
C PRO A 178 13.96 3.89 -17.77
N ARG A 179 14.51 2.85 -17.12
CA ARG A 179 15.08 1.67 -17.80
C ARG A 179 14.02 0.76 -18.42
N PHE A 180 12.79 0.82 -17.92
CA PHE A 180 11.66 -0.01 -18.36
C PHE A 180 10.67 0.73 -19.27
N ASN A 181 10.96 1.96 -19.68
CA ASN A 181 10.04 2.77 -20.49
C ASN A 181 10.06 2.40 -21.99
N LYS A 182 10.99 1.54 -22.42
CA LYS A 182 11.12 1.07 -23.80
C LYS A 182 10.00 0.08 -24.16
N PRO A 183 9.65 -0.09 -25.45
CA PRO A 183 8.67 -1.09 -25.87
C PRO A 183 9.10 -2.52 -25.52
N ARG A 184 8.14 -3.44 -25.36
CA ARG A 184 8.45 -4.86 -25.13
C ARG A 184 9.18 -5.43 -26.34
N THR A 185 10.40 -5.91 -26.14
CA THR A 185 11.07 -6.76 -27.12
C THR A 185 10.43 -8.14 -27.05
N ALA A 186 9.93 -8.65 -28.18
CA ALA A 186 9.44 -10.02 -28.25
C ALA A 186 10.58 -10.99 -27.86
N PRO A 187 10.30 -12.07 -27.10
CA PRO A 187 11.31 -13.09 -26.87
C PRO A 187 11.79 -13.61 -28.22
N THR A 188 13.10 -13.61 -28.44
CA THR A 188 13.71 -14.13 -29.67
C THR A 188 13.25 -15.56 -29.85
N LYS A 189 12.52 -15.86 -30.94
CA LYS A 189 12.16 -17.24 -31.28
C LYS A 189 13.45 -18.06 -31.33
N PRO A 190 13.49 -19.29 -30.78
CA PRO A 190 14.64 -20.15 -30.97
C PRO A 190 14.87 -20.31 -32.48
N SER A 191 16.09 -19.99 -32.93
CA SER A 191 16.52 -20.34 -34.28
C SER A 191 16.26 -21.84 -34.46
N PRO A 192 15.58 -22.28 -35.54
CA PRO A 192 15.40 -23.70 -35.77
C PRO A 192 16.78 -24.34 -35.77
N GLY A 193 17.01 -25.21 -34.78
CA GLY A 193 18.30 -25.78 -34.49
C GLY A 193 18.94 -26.34 -35.76
N ARG A 194 20.15 -25.86 -36.02
CA ARG A 194 21.14 -26.47 -36.91
C ARG A 194 21.07 -27.99 -36.69
N LYS A 195 20.56 -28.74 -37.68
CA LYS A 195 20.60 -30.21 -37.65
C LYS A 195 22.06 -30.60 -37.42
N ALA A 196 22.32 -31.28 -36.30
CA ALA A 196 23.61 -31.93 -36.08
C ALA A 196 23.80 -32.93 -37.23
N LYS A 197 24.92 -32.77 -37.93
CA LYS A 197 25.37 -33.62 -39.02
C LYS A 197 26.13 -34.81 -38.44
#